data_AF-A0A953M9H9-F1
#
_entry.id   AF-A0A953M9H9-F1
#
_cell.length_a   1.000
_cell.length_b   1.000
_cell.length_c   1.000
_cell.angle_alpha   90.00
_cell.angle_beta   90.00
_cell.angle_gamma   90.00
#
_symmetry.space_group_name_H-M   'P 1'
#
loop_
_entity.id
_entity.type
_entity.pdbx_description
1 polymer ?
#
loop_
_entity_poly.entity_id
_entity_poly.type
_entity_poly.pdbx_seq_one_letter_code
_entity_poly.pdbx_strand_id
1 'polypeptide(L)'
;MKPLLVVDAPKRWPLEIPGTELVSSYDYLADPGLALGAGRKVFNLCRSFKYQAAGYYVSLLAEARGHRPLPSISAIQDLRLAPVLKLVSQDLDALIQTNLNRIKSDTFELSIYFGRNLAAGHDRLALAIFNAFPAPLLRAKFDRNGAWRLVSVRVLGLADVPESHRPFLIEQAERYLKRVPKRSKAGPPTRFDLAILHDPSDAMPPSNDAALRAFIAAGESVGVSCSLIEKEAYGRIAEFDALFIRETTYVNHHTYRFARRAEAEGMVVIDDPGSIRRCTNKVFLAETMARH
;
A
#
# COMPACT_ATOMS: atom_id res chain seq x y z
N MET A 1 -15.83 0.78 -10.62
CA MET A 1 -15.21 1.48 -11.77
C MET A 1 -13.85 0.87 -12.07
N LYS A 2 -13.39 0.86 -13.33
CA LYS A 2 -12.05 0.38 -13.67
C LYS A 2 -10.98 1.30 -13.07
N PRO A 3 -9.92 0.76 -12.44
CA PRO A 3 -8.75 1.56 -12.06
C PRO A 3 -8.15 2.28 -13.26
N LEU A 4 -7.66 3.50 -13.03
CA LEU A 4 -6.96 4.30 -14.03
C LEU A 4 -5.48 3.95 -14.03
N LEU A 5 -4.91 3.75 -15.21
CA LEU A 5 -3.49 3.65 -15.43
C LEU A 5 -3.03 4.93 -16.13
N VAL A 6 -2.44 5.85 -15.38
CA VAL A 6 -2.07 7.17 -15.89
C VAL A 6 -0.60 7.19 -16.29
N VAL A 7 -0.32 7.51 -17.55
CA VAL A 7 1.02 7.52 -18.15
C VAL A 7 1.26 8.80 -18.93
N ASP A 8 2.51 9.20 -19.17
CA ASP A 8 2.78 10.42 -19.94
C ASP A 8 2.27 10.33 -21.38
N ALA A 9 2.45 9.17 -22.04
CA ALA A 9 2.14 8.97 -23.45
C ALA A 9 1.57 7.56 -23.71
N PRO A 10 0.24 7.38 -23.71
CA PRO A 10 -0.41 6.08 -23.92
C PRO A 10 0.04 5.36 -25.19
N LYS A 11 0.27 6.10 -26.29
CA LYS A 11 0.75 5.53 -27.57
C LYS A 11 2.13 4.85 -27.47
N ARG A 12 2.92 5.16 -26.44
CA ARG A 12 4.25 4.59 -26.18
C ARG A 12 4.23 3.57 -25.04
N TRP A 13 3.04 3.23 -24.55
CA TRP A 13 2.85 2.25 -23.49
C TRP A 13 2.66 0.86 -24.11
N PRO A 14 3.64 -0.06 -23.99
CA PRO A 14 3.63 -1.36 -24.66
C PRO A 14 2.90 -2.44 -23.85
N LEU A 15 2.37 -2.14 -22.66
CA LEU A 15 1.79 -3.15 -21.77
C LEU A 15 0.28 -3.08 -21.78
N GLU A 16 -0.38 -4.21 -21.90
CA GLU A 16 -1.81 -4.34 -21.61
C GLU A 16 -1.95 -4.88 -20.18
N ILE A 17 -2.66 -4.13 -19.32
CA ILE A 17 -2.95 -4.55 -17.96
C ILE A 17 -4.46 -4.75 -17.84
N PRO A 18 -4.95 -6.02 -17.85
CA PRO A 18 -6.37 -6.32 -17.83
C PRO A 18 -7.12 -5.65 -16.68
N GLY A 19 -8.33 -5.18 -16.97
CA GLY A 19 -9.20 -4.54 -15.98
C GLY A 19 -8.89 -3.07 -15.67
N THR A 20 -7.88 -2.48 -16.33
CA THR A 20 -7.54 -1.05 -16.20
C THR A 20 -8.03 -0.22 -17.38
N GLU A 21 -8.08 1.09 -17.20
CA GLU A 21 -8.30 2.06 -18.26
C GLU A 21 -7.02 2.92 -18.40
N LEU A 22 -6.39 2.84 -19.56
CA LEU A 22 -5.15 3.57 -19.86
C LEU A 22 -5.48 5.02 -20.26
N VAL A 23 -4.90 5.97 -19.54
CA VAL A 23 -5.19 7.40 -19.70
C VAL A 23 -3.88 8.20 -19.74
N SER A 24 -3.83 9.26 -20.56
CA SER A 24 -2.66 10.14 -20.56
C SER A 24 -2.68 11.07 -19.34
N SER A 25 -1.51 11.45 -18.85
CA SER A 25 -1.42 12.44 -17.77
C SER A 25 -2.10 13.75 -18.14
N TYR A 26 -2.06 14.18 -19.41
CA TYR A 26 -2.75 15.37 -19.88
C TYR A 26 -4.26 15.24 -19.79
N ASP A 27 -4.83 14.15 -20.32
CA ASP A 27 -6.28 13.92 -20.30
C ASP A 27 -6.77 13.80 -18.86
N TYR A 28 -6.04 13.10 -18.00
CA TYR A 28 -6.39 13.00 -16.59
C TYR A 28 -6.45 14.38 -15.92
N LEU A 29 -5.51 15.27 -16.21
CA LEU A 29 -5.47 16.61 -15.62
C LEU A 29 -6.54 17.53 -16.19
N ALA A 30 -6.86 17.41 -17.48
CA ALA A 30 -7.71 18.37 -18.20
C ALA A 30 -9.18 17.97 -18.31
N ASP A 31 -9.50 16.67 -18.38
CA ASP A 31 -10.87 16.18 -18.63
C ASP A 31 -11.70 16.11 -17.32
N PRO A 32 -12.78 16.91 -17.19
CA PRO A 32 -13.68 16.83 -16.04
C PRO A 32 -14.41 15.49 -15.92
N GLY A 33 -14.64 14.77 -17.03
CA GLY A 33 -15.28 13.46 -17.01
C GLY A 33 -14.48 12.42 -16.24
N LEU A 34 -13.15 12.55 -16.23
CA LEU A 34 -12.24 11.70 -15.47
C LEU A 34 -12.17 12.06 -13.97
N ALA A 35 -12.80 13.15 -13.54
CA ALA A 35 -12.91 13.52 -12.13
C ALA A 35 -14.10 12.84 -11.42
N LEU A 36 -14.95 12.14 -12.16
CA LEU A 36 -16.11 11.45 -11.61
C LEU A 36 -15.71 10.12 -10.94
N GLY A 37 -16.35 9.84 -9.81
CA GLY A 37 -16.24 8.56 -9.10
C GLY A 37 -15.24 8.57 -7.94
N ALA A 38 -15.68 9.04 -6.78
CA ALA A 38 -14.91 8.93 -5.54
C ALA A 38 -14.47 7.48 -5.28
N GLY A 39 -13.29 7.30 -4.68
CA GLY A 39 -12.68 6.01 -4.39
C GLY A 39 -12.03 5.33 -5.60
N ARG A 40 -12.04 5.94 -6.80
CA ARG A 40 -11.40 5.36 -7.99
C ARG A 40 -9.88 5.28 -7.80
N LYS A 41 -9.30 4.09 -8.00
CA LYS A 41 -7.84 3.88 -7.92
C LYS A 41 -7.14 4.49 -9.13
N VAL A 42 -6.04 5.20 -8.89
CA VAL A 42 -5.21 5.86 -9.91
C VAL A 42 -3.77 5.36 -9.79
N PHE A 43 -3.37 4.48 -10.69
CA PHE A 43 -1.98 4.01 -10.79
C PHE A 43 -1.20 5.00 -11.63
N ASN A 44 -0.43 5.84 -10.95
CA ASN A 44 0.34 6.88 -11.58
C ASN A 44 1.72 6.32 -11.97
N LEU A 45 1.90 6.11 -13.27
CA LEU A 45 3.10 5.54 -13.89
C LEU A 45 3.83 6.58 -14.75
N CYS A 46 3.63 7.87 -14.45
CA CYS A 46 4.36 8.96 -15.09
C CYS A 46 5.87 8.83 -14.83
N ARG A 47 6.69 9.29 -15.77
CA ARG A 47 8.16 9.17 -15.69
C ARG A 47 8.79 10.05 -14.62
N SER A 48 8.13 11.14 -14.21
CA SER A 48 8.68 12.12 -13.28
C SER A 48 7.65 12.58 -12.26
N PHE A 49 8.08 12.55 -11.00
CA PHE A 49 7.34 13.03 -9.83
C PHE A 49 8.00 14.26 -9.21
N LYS A 50 8.85 14.97 -9.98
CA LYS A 50 9.40 16.26 -9.51
C LYS A 50 8.25 17.24 -9.25
N TYR A 51 8.45 18.16 -8.30
CA TYR A 51 7.50 19.25 -8.07
C TYR A 51 7.18 19.94 -9.39
N GLN A 52 5.88 20.21 -9.60
CA GLN A 52 5.31 20.75 -10.85
C GLN A 52 5.38 19.85 -12.09
N ALA A 53 5.90 18.63 -12.01
CA ALA A 53 5.80 17.66 -13.10
C ALA A 53 4.38 17.07 -13.19
N ALA A 54 4.03 16.52 -14.36
CA ALA A 54 2.72 15.90 -14.60
C ALA A 54 2.41 14.80 -13.56
N GLY A 55 3.36 13.91 -13.26
CA GLY A 55 3.18 12.85 -12.26
C GLY A 55 2.88 13.40 -10.86
N TYR A 56 3.47 14.52 -10.46
CA TYR A 56 3.16 15.16 -9.18
C TYR A 56 1.71 15.67 -9.16
N TYR A 57 1.28 16.37 -10.20
CA TYR A 57 -0.08 16.90 -10.28
C TYR A 57 -1.14 15.81 -10.43
N VAL A 58 -0.85 14.71 -11.11
CA VAL A 58 -1.78 13.57 -11.23
C VAL A 58 -2.13 13.04 -9.83
N SER A 59 -1.14 12.79 -8.96
CA SER A 59 -1.42 12.31 -7.60
C SER A 59 -2.11 13.37 -6.75
N LEU A 60 -1.70 14.64 -6.85
CA LEU A 60 -2.34 15.74 -6.10
C LEU A 60 -3.82 15.93 -6.47
N LEU A 61 -4.13 15.98 -7.77
CA LEU A 61 -5.50 16.15 -8.26
C LEU A 61 -6.35 14.90 -8.02
N ALA A 62 -5.75 13.71 -8.03
CA ALA A 62 -6.44 12.48 -7.65
C ALA A 62 -6.97 12.58 -6.22
N GLU A 63 -6.14 12.96 -5.25
CA GLU A 63 -6.59 13.15 -3.87
C GLU A 63 -7.69 14.23 -3.77
N ALA A 64 -7.52 15.37 -4.44
CA ALA A 64 -8.52 16.43 -4.45
C ALA A 64 -9.88 15.99 -5.05
N ARG A 65 -9.86 15.03 -5.98
CA ARG A 65 -11.06 14.41 -6.58
C ARG A 65 -11.63 13.25 -5.75
N GLY A 66 -11.03 12.95 -4.59
CA GLY A 66 -11.41 11.80 -3.78
C GLY A 66 -11.03 10.45 -4.40
N HIS A 67 -10.11 10.44 -5.36
CA HIS A 67 -9.51 9.21 -5.91
C HIS A 67 -8.41 8.70 -4.98
N ARG A 68 -7.96 7.46 -5.23
CA ARG A 68 -6.88 6.80 -4.48
C ARG A 68 -5.64 6.63 -5.36
N PRO A 69 -4.72 7.61 -5.40
CA PRO A 69 -3.52 7.50 -6.21
C PRO A 69 -2.45 6.59 -5.58
N LEU A 70 -1.72 5.88 -6.43
CA LEU A 70 -0.51 5.15 -6.08
C LEU A 70 0.60 5.56 -7.07
N PRO A 71 1.67 6.27 -6.62
CA PRO A 71 1.88 6.77 -5.25
C PRO A 71 0.95 7.94 -4.87
N SER A 72 0.67 8.10 -3.57
CA SER A 72 0.03 9.30 -3.01
C SER A 72 0.96 10.51 -3.00
N ILE A 73 0.43 11.71 -2.78
CA ILE A 73 1.26 12.93 -2.69
C ILE A 73 2.24 12.85 -1.52
N SER A 74 1.78 12.29 -0.38
CA SER A 74 2.60 12.05 0.80
C SER A 74 3.73 11.07 0.49
N ALA A 75 3.43 9.95 -0.19
CA ALA A 75 4.46 8.99 -0.60
C ALA A 75 5.50 9.59 -1.55
N ILE A 76 5.08 10.47 -2.47
CA ILE A 76 5.99 11.22 -3.35
C ILE A 76 6.91 12.16 -2.55
N GLN A 77 6.37 12.83 -1.53
CA GLN A 77 7.14 13.72 -0.65
C GLN A 77 8.13 12.93 0.22
N ASP A 78 7.68 11.82 0.82
CA ASP A 78 8.51 10.93 1.64
C ASP A 78 9.70 10.38 0.86
N LEU A 79 9.48 9.97 -0.39
CA LEU A 79 10.54 9.51 -1.30
C LEU A 79 11.58 10.59 -1.65
N ARG A 80 11.23 11.87 -1.55
CA ARG A 80 12.14 12.99 -1.82
C ARG A 80 12.97 13.39 -0.61
N LEU A 81 12.47 13.14 0.59
CA LEU A 81 13.16 13.48 1.82
C LEU A 81 14.24 12.44 2.12
N ALA A 82 15.48 12.75 1.74
CA ALA A 82 16.68 11.94 2.02
C ALA A 82 16.82 11.48 3.50
N PRO A 83 16.37 12.23 4.52
CA PRO A 83 16.38 11.77 5.91
C PRO A 83 15.42 10.62 6.23
N VAL A 84 14.38 10.37 5.41
CA VAL A 84 13.42 9.27 5.64
C VAL A 84 14.08 7.90 5.46
N LEU A 85 15.17 7.83 4.69
CA LEU A 85 16.02 6.64 4.58
C LEU A 85 16.76 6.30 5.89
N LYS A 86 16.91 7.27 6.81
CA LYS A 86 17.44 7.02 8.17
C LYS A 86 16.35 6.63 9.18
N LEU A 87 15.08 6.74 8.80
CA LEU A 87 13.90 6.33 9.57
C LEU A 87 13.38 4.95 9.15
N VAL A 88 14.25 4.15 8.55
CA VAL A 88 14.03 2.72 8.36
C VAL A 88 13.71 2.12 9.72
N SER A 89 12.55 1.47 9.87
CA SER A 89 12.23 0.78 11.11
C SER A 89 13.33 -0.25 11.41
N GLN A 90 13.62 -0.50 12.69
CA GLN A 90 14.57 -1.55 13.09
C GLN A 90 14.26 -2.90 12.41
N ASP A 91 12.99 -3.17 12.18
CA ASP A 91 12.51 -4.34 11.43
C ASP A 91 13.05 -4.39 9.98
N LEU A 92 13.01 -3.27 9.26
CA LEU A 92 13.48 -3.21 7.87
C LEU A 92 15.01 -3.26 7.81
N ASP A 93 15.74 -2.67 8.76
CA ASP A 93 17.21 -2.80 8.85
C ASP A 93 17.64 -4.27 9.06
N ALA A 94 16.97 -4.99 9.96
CA ALA A 94 17.23 -6.41 10.18
C ALA A 94 16.94 -7.24 8.91
N LEU A 95 15.87 -6.91 8.19
CA LEU A 95 15.52 -7.52 6.91
C LEU A 95 16.59 -7.28 5.84
N ILE A 96 17.11 -6.05 5.75
CA ILE A 96 18.18 -5.67 4.83
C ILE A 96 19.42 -6.52 5.11
N GLN A 97 19.88 -6.58 6.37
CA GLN A 97 21.07 -7.37 6.70
C GLN A 97 20.89 -8.85 6.34
N THR A 98 19.72 -9.42 6.68
CA THR A 98 19.46 -10.84 6.48
C THR A 98 19.33 -11.20 4.99
N ASN A 99 18.65 -10.37 4.19
CA ASN A 99 18.42 -10.64 2.77
C ASN A 99 19.68 -10.44 1.92
N LEU A 100 20.55 -9.50 2.30
CA LEU A 100 21.70 -9.11 1.50
C LEU A 100 23.02 -9.73 2.00
N ASN A 101 23.01 -10.53 3.07
CA ASN A 101 24.22 -11.14 3.64
C ASN A 101 25.04 -11.99 2.65
N ARG A 102 24.39 -12.63 1.67
CA ARG A 102 25.01 -13.48 0.65
C ARG A 102 25.53 -12.70 -0.56
N ILE A 103 25.23 -11.41 -0.66
CA ILE A 103 25.69 -10.56 -1.76
C ILE A 103 27.17 -10.24 -1.56
N LYS A 104 27.99 -10.62 -2.55
CA LYS A 104 29.45 -10.43 -2.50
C LYS A 104 29.89 -9.00 -2.81
N SER A 105 29.18 -8.33 -3.71
CA SER A 105 29.39 -6.92 -4.06
C SER A 105 29.15 -6.01 -2.85
N ASP A 106 29.79 -4.84 -2.85
CA ASP A 106 29.50 -3.78 -1.87
C ASP A 106 28.34 -2.87 -2.29
N THR A 107 27.82 -3.05 -3.50
CA THR A 107 26.63 -2.34 -3.98
C THR A 107 25.59 -3.33 -4.49
N PHE A 108 24.31 -3.05 -4.26
CA PHE A 108 23.19 -3.85 -4.74
C PHE A 108 22.00 -2.98 -5.16
N GLU A 109 21.37 -3.31 -6.29
CA GLU A 109 20.14 -2.66 -6.73
C GLU A 109 18.98 -3.67 -6.76
N LEU A 110 17.90 -3.33 -6.06
CA LEU A 110 16.67 -4.13 -6.02
C LEU A 110 15.56 -3.41 -6.79
N SER A 111 15.12 -4.00 -7.91
CA SER A 111 13.91 -3.53 -8.61
C SER A 111 12.67 -4.14 -7.98
N ILE A 112 11.66 -3.33 -7.70
CA ILE A 112 10.43 -3.76 -7.02
C ILE A 112 9.25 -3.37 -7.90
N TYR A 113 8.40 -4.34 -8.22
CA TYR A 113 7.20 -4.16 -9.04
C TYR A 113 5.99 -4.59 -8.21
N PHE A 114 5.13 -3.64 -7.84
CA PHE A 114 3.95 -3.86 -7.02
C PHE A 114 4.26 -4.66 -5.73
N GLY A 115 5.38 -4.34 -5.08
CA GLY A 115 5.84 -4.98 -3.84
C GLY A 115 6.56 -6.32 -4.01
N ARG A 116 6.88 -6.73 -5.25
CA ARG A 116 7.52 -8.02 -5.55
C ARG A 116 8.82 -7.87 -6.31
N ASN A 117 9.68 -8.89 -6.25
CA ASN A 117 10.93 -8.96 -6.99
C ASN A 117 10.98 -10.22 -7.86
N LEU A 118 11.72 -10.18 -8.98
CA LEU A 118 11.89 -11.37 -9.83
C LEU A 118 12.55 -12.53 -9.09
N ALA A 119 13.51 -12.25 -8.20
CA ALA A 119 14.11 -13.23 -7.34
C ALA A 119 13.29 -13.35 -6.04
N ALA A 120 12.55 -14.45 -5.90
CA ALA A 120 11.70 -14.72 -4.74
C ALA A 120 12.44 -14.63 -3.39
N GLY A 121 13.76 -14.83 -3.38
CA GLY A 121 14.60 -14.65 -2.19
C GLY A 121 14.58 -13.23 -1.60
N HIS A 122 14.25 -12.21 -2.41
CA HIS A 122 14.19 -10.80 -1.99
C HIS A 122 12.77 -10.27 -1.80
N ASP A 123 11.73 -11.10 -1.97
CA ASP A 123 10.33 -10.66 -1.92
C ASP A 123 9.95 -10.01 -0.59
N ARG A 124 10.45 -10.55 0.52
CA ARG A 124 10.18 -9.98 1.86
C ARG A 124 10.74 -8.56 1.99
N LEU A 125 11.97 -8.34 1.50
CA LEU A 125 12.60 -7.01 1.50
C LEU A 125 11.89 -6.06 0.52
N ALA A 126 11.54 -6.54 -0.67
CA ALA A 126 10.82 -5.78 -1.68
C ALA A 126 9.46 -5.29 -1.14
N LEU A 127 8.73 -6.16 -0.46
CA LEU A 127 7.44 -5.84 0.14
C LEU A 127 7.58 -4.85 1.30
N ALA A 128 8.58 -5.03 2.16
CA ALA A 128 8.83 -4.11 3.27
C ALA A 128 9.15 -2.69 2.78
N ILE A 129 9.96 -2.56 1.72
CA ILE A 129 10.28 -1.27 1.10
C ILE A 129 9.06 -0.66 0.41
N PHE A 130 8.29 -1.45 -0.32
CA PHE A 130 7.03 -0.99 -0.93
C PHE A 130 6.04 -0.51 0.14
N ASN A 131 5.98 -1.20 1.28
CA ASN A 131 5.12 -0.82 2.39
C ASN A 131 5.54 0.50 3.04
N ALA A 132 6.86 0.76 3.11
CA ALA A 132 7.41 2.03 3.59
C ALA A 132 7.25 3.16 2.57
N PHE A 133 7.38 2.86 1.28
CA PHE A 133 7.32 3.83 0.18
C PHE A 133 6.37 3.35 -0.92
N PRO A 134 5.05 3.49 -0.76
CA PRO A 134 4.08 2.91 -1.69
C PRO A 134 4.15 3.58 -3.06
N ALA A 135 4.72 2.88 -4.04
CA ALA A 135 4.67 3.27 -5.44
C ALA A 135 4.68 2.03 -6.34
N PRO A 136 4.06 2.06 -7.53
CA PRO A 136 3.89 0.86 -8.35
C PRO A 136 5.21 0.23 -8.77
N LEU A 137 6.20 1.06 -9.13
CA LEU A 137 7.50 0.63 -9.61
C LEU A 137 8.59 1.38 -8.84
N LEU A 138 9.46 0.65 -8.16
CA LEU A 138 10.54 1.22 -7.35
C LEU A 138 11.89 0.60 -7.71
N ARG A 139 12.95 1.34 -7.44
CA ARG A 139 14.30 0.81 -7.33
C ARG A 139 14.93 1.28 -6.05
N ALA A 140 15.35 0.32 -5.23
CA ALA A 140 16.13 0.54 -4.04
C ALA A 140 17.61 0.30 -4.34
N LYS A 141 18.49 1.20 -3.90
CA LYS A 141 19.94 1.03 -3.96
C LYS A 141 20.50 0.86 -2.56
N PHE A 142 21.42 -0.08 -2.41
CA PHE A 142 22.09 -0.39 -1.16
C PHE A 142 23.60 -0.38 -1.36
N ASP A 143 24.30 0.14 -0.36
CA ASP A 143 25.75 0.06 -0.27
C ASP A 143 26.16 -0.60 1.05
N ARG A 144 27.32 -1.25 1.06
CA ARG A 144 27.91 -1.89 2.22
C ARG A 144 29.24 -1.22 2.56
N ASN A 145 29.27 -0.58 3.73
CA ASN A 145 30.52 -0.16 4.37
C ASN A 145 30.46 -0.61 5.83
N GLY A 146 30.92 -1.84 6.08
CA GLY A 146 30.72 -2.59 7.33
C GLY A 146 29.35 -3.26 7.42
N ALA A 147 28.26 -2.52 7.22
CA ALA A 147 26.89 -3.05 7.20
C ALA A 147 26.13 -2.56 5.95
N TRP A 148 25.14 -3.33 5.51
CA TRP A 148 24.27 -2.92 4.40
C TRP A 148 23.41 -1.73 4.81
N ARG A 149 23.29 -0.72 3.95
CA ARG A 149 22.44 0.43 4.18
C ARG A 149 21.63 0.76 2.94
N LEU A 150 20.39 1.14 3.14
CA LEU A 150 19.55 1.68 2.08
C LEU A 150 20.00 3.11 1.76
N VAL A 151 20.53 3.32 0.55
CA VAL A 151 21.10 4.60 0.11
C VAL A 151 20.08 5.45 -0.63
N SER A 152 19.17 4.82 -1.37
CA SER A 152 18.09 5.51 -2.05
C SER A 152 16.94 4.58 -2.39
N VAL A 153 15.74 5.14 -2.44
CA VAL A 153 14.56 4.53 -3.06
C VAL A 153 14.03 5.53 -4.07
N ARG A 154 13.85 5.12 -5.33
CA ARG A 154 13.30 5.98 -6.37
C ARG A 154 12.14 5.30 -7.09
N VAL A 155 11.14 6.08 -7.49
CA VAL A 155 10.09 5.63 -8.41
C VAL A 155 10.70 5.42 -9.80
N LEU A 156 10.25 4.39 -10.49
CA LEU A 156 10.64 4.08 -11.86
C LEU A 156 9.52 4.45 -12.84
N GLY A 157 9.91 4.96 -14.01
CA GLY A 157 9.05 4.92 -15.18
C GLY A 157 9.17 3.56 -15.88
N LEU A 158 8.24 3.25 -16.78
CA LEU A 158 8.32 1.99 -17.53
C LEU A 158 9.60 1.88 -18.38
N ALA A 159 10.16 3.00 -18.84
CA ALA A 159 11.43 3.01 -19.58
C ALA A 159 12.62 2.50 -18.74
N ASP A 160 12.55 2.57 -17.40
CA ASP A 160 13.58 2.01 -16.50
C ASP A 160 13.41 0.50 -16.25
N VAL A 161 12.34 -0.11 -16.78
CA VAL A 161 12.03 -1.54 -16.62
C VAL A 161 12.59 -2.31 -17.81
N PRO A 162 13.53 -3.25 -17.59
CA PRO A 162 14.05 -4.11 -18.65
C PRO A 162 12.92 -4.88 -19.36
N GLU A 163 13.07 -5.11 -20.67
CA GLU A 163 12.04 -5.80 -21.45
C GLU A 163 11.77 -7.20 -20.92
N SER A 164 12.82 -7.90 -20.48
CA SER A 164 12.74 -9.22 -19.84
C SER A 164 11.92 -9.23 -18.54
N HIS A 165 11.75 -8.09 -17.87
CA HIS A 165 10.97 -7.98 -16.64
C HIS A 165 9.49 -7.65 -16.90
N ARG A 166 9.13 -7.24 -18.13
CA ARG A 166 7.75 -6.81 -18.47
C ARG A 166 6.69 -7.89 -18.23
N PRO A 167 6.91 -9.18 -18.58
CA PRO A 167 5.93 -10.22 -18.29
C PRO A 167 5.65 -10.34 -16.78
N PHE A 168 6.70 -10.32 -15.96
CA PHE A 168 6.57 -10.36 -14.51
C PHE A 168 5.86 -9.10 -13.98
N LEU A 169 6.19 -7.91 -14.50
CA LEU A 169 5.49 -6.67 -14.12
C LEU A 169 4.00 -6.76 -14.40
N ILE A 170 3.58 -7.21 -15.60
CA ILE A 170 2.16 -7.37 -15.94
C ILE A 170 1.49 -8.33 -14.96
N GLU A 171 2.12 -9.48 -14.70
CA GLU A 171 1.58 -10.47 -13.76
C GLU A 171 1.39 -9.88 -12.35
N GLN A 172 2.39 -9.15 -11.83
CA GLN A 172 2.29 -8.56 -10.49
C GLN A 172 1.31 -7.39 -10.47
N ALA A 173 1.23 -6.59 -11.53
CA ALA A 173 0.21 -5.56 -11.68
C ALA A 173 -1.19 -6.18 -11.66
N GLU A 174 -1.43 -7.23 -12.42
CA GLU A 174 -2.69 -7.97 -12.39
C GLU A 174 -3.00 -8.52 -11.01
N ARG A 175 -2.04 -9.16 -10.33
CA ARG A 175 -2.25 -9.68 -8.97
C ARG A 175 -2.56 -8.57 -7.97
N TYR A 176 -1.94 -7.42 -8.13
CA TYR A 176 -2.18 -6.24 -7.29
C TYR A 176 -3.57 -5.65 -7.55
N LEU A 177 -3.97 -5.58 -8.82
CA LEU A 177 -5.25 -5.03 -9.28
C LEU A 177 -6.42 -5.98 -9.06
N LYS A 178 -6.16 -7.29 -9.11
CA LYS A 178 -7.12 -8.33 -8.78
C LYS A 178 -7.52 -8.13 -7.32
N ARG A 179 -8.69 -7.51 -7.12
CA ARG A 179 -9.52 -7.77 -5.94
C ARG A 179 -9.55 -9.29 -5.79
N VAL A 180 -9.27 -9.80 -4.59
CA VAL A 180 -9.47 -11.22 -4.28
C VAL A 180 -10.85 -11.61 -4.81
N PRO A 181 -10.94 -12.47 -5.84
CA PRO A 181 -12.21 -12.74 -6.49
C PRO A 181 -13.16 -13.33 -5.46
N LYS A 182 -14.29 -12.65 -5.27
CA LYS A 182 -15.41 -13.15 -4.47
C LYS A 182 -15.92 -14.45 -5.07
N ARG A 183 -16.09 -15.48 -4.22
CA ARG A 183 -17.24 -16.38 -4.35
C ARG A 183 -18.47 -15.58 -3.89
N SER A 184 -19.03 -14.71 -4.72
CA SER A 184 -20.38 -14.17 -4.45
C SER A 184 -21.16 -14.09 -5.74
N LYS A 185 -22.33 -14.74 -5.73
CA LYS A 185 -23.39 -14.55 -6.73
C LYS A 185 -23.73 -13.06 -6.84
N ALA A 186 -24.14 -12.65 -8.04
CA ALA A 186 -24.57 -11.30 -8.41
C ALA A 186 -25.32 -10.56 -7.29
N GLY A 187 -24.60 -9.75 -6.52
CA GLY A 187 -25.15 -8.83 -5.53
C GLY A 187 -25.04 -7.40 -6.04
N PRO A 188 -25.81 -6.45 -5.47
CA PRO A 188 -25.70 -5.04 -5.82
C PRO A 188 -24.26 -4.52 -5.58
N PRO A 189 -23.81 -3.52 -6.35
CA PRO A 189 -22.47 -2.96 -6.19
C PRO A 189 -22.27 -2.42 -4.77
N THR A 190 -21.20 -2.86 -4.12
CA THR A 190 -20.81 -2.34 -2.81
C THR A 190 -20.28 -0.91 -2.96
N ARG A 191 -20.61 -0.03 -2.01
CA ARG A 191 -20.25 1.40 -2.05
C ARG A 191 -18.90 1.68 -1.38
N PHE A 192 -18.50 0.86 -0.41
CA PHE A 192 -17.30 1.05 0.40
C PHE A 192 -16.50 -0.26 0.53
N ASP A 193 -15.20 -0.16 0.74
CA ASP A 193 -14.28 -1.27 0.99
C ASP A 193 -13.75 -1.23 2.44
N LEU A 194 -13.95 -2.32 3.19
CA LEU A 194 -13.45 -2.52 4.54
C LEU A 194 -12.30 -3.54 4.53
N ALA A 195 -11.13 -3.12 4.99
CA ALA A 195 -10.05 -4.04 5.35
C ALA A 195 -10.32 -4.62 6.74
N ILE A 196 -10.25 -5.94 6.88
CA ILE A 196 -10.31 -6.64 8.16
C ILE A 196 -8.92 -7.24 8.43
N LEU A 197 -8.12 -6.61 9.29
CA LEU A 197 -6.79 -7.09 9.66
C LEU A 197 -6.91 -8.28 10.60
N HIS A 198 -6.28 -9.40 10.25
CA HIS A 198 -6.23 -10.59 11.10
C HIS A 198 -4.88 -11.31 10.96
N ASP A 199 -4.55 -12.13 11.95
CA ASP A 199 -3.42 -13.05 11.90
C ASP A 199 -3.95 -14.50 11.94
N PRO A 200 -3.93 -15.24 10.81
CA PRO A 200 -4.33 -16.64 10.76
C PRO A 200 -3.45 -17.56 11.62
N SER A 201 -2.23 -17.11 11.98
CA SER A 201 -1.25 -17.88 12.75
C SER A 201 -1.31 -17.63 14.26
N ASP A 202 -2.14 -16.69 14.72
CA ASP A 202 -2.37 -16.44 16.13
C ASP A 202 -3.10 -17.65 16.76
N ALA A 203 -2.55 -18.18 17.86
CA ALA A 203 -3.13 -19.30 18.59
C ALA A 203 -4.38 -18.89 19.39
N MET A 204 -4.52 -17.60 19.72
CA MET A 204 -5.66 -17.06 20.46
C MET A 204 -6.20 -15.79 19.77
N PRO A 205 -6.68 -15.92 18.52
CA PRO A 205 -7.12 -14.75 17.76
C PRO A 205 -8.39 -14.17 18.41
N PRO A 206 -8.59 -12.84 18.38
CA PRO A 206 -9.77 -12.21 18.94
C PRO A 206 -11.04 -12.49 18.13
N SER A 207 -10.94 -13.22 17.01
CA SER A 207 -12.04 -13.72 16.21
C SER A 207 -11.66 -15.01 15.52
N ASN A 208 -12.52 -16.02 15.60
CA ASN A 208 -12.37 -17.27 14.87
C ASN A 208 -12.92 -17.16 13.43
N ASP A 209 -12.69 -18.20 12.62
CA ASP A 209 -13.14 -18.24 11.22
C ASP A 209 -14.66 -18.09 11.03
N ALA A 210 -15.46 -18.53 12.01
CA ALA A 210 -16.91 -18.35 11.97
C ALA A 210 -17.29 -16.88 12.16
N ALA A 211 -16.65 -16.20 13.12
CA ALA A 211 -16.84 -14.77 13.37
C ALA A 211 -16.37 -13.91 12.19
N LEU A 212 -15.20 -14.22 11.59
CA LEU A 212 -14.71 -13.51 10.40
C LEU A 212 -15.68 -13.63 9.23
N ARG A 213 -16.23 -14.84 8.97
CA ARG A 213 -17.27 -15.03 7.96
C ARG A 213 -18.55 -14.25 8.27
N ALA A 214 -18.94 -14.17 9.54
CA ALA A 214 -20.09 -13.38 9.96
C ALA A 214 -19.88 -11.88 9.74
N PHE A 215 -18.70 -11.33 10.03
CA PHE A 215 -18.37 -9.93 9.74
C PHE A 215 -18.42 -9.62 8.24
N ILE A 216 -17.90 -10.53 7.41
CA ILE A 216 -17.97 -10.38 5.95
C ILE A 216 -19.43 -10.35 5.49
N ALA A 217 -20.25 -11.33 5.92
CA ALA A 217 -21.66 -11.39 5.55
C ALA A 217 -22.45 -10.15 6.02
N ALA A 218 -22.16 -9.65 7.22
CA ALA A 218 -22.79 -8.45 7.78
C ALA A 218 -22.40 -7.18 7.02
N GLY A 219 -21.13 -7.02 6.64
CA GLY A 219 -20.71 -5.89 5.80
C GLY A 219 -21.36 -5.93 4.42
N GLU A 220 -21.40 -7.12 3.81
CA GLU A 220 -21.99 -7.30 2.49
C GLU A 220 -23.48 -6.99 2.45
N SER A 221 -24.23 -7.35 3.50
CA SER A 221 -25.67 -7.08 3.59
C SER A 221 -26.01 -5.58 3.66
N VAL A 222 -25.06 -4.75 4.10
CA VAL A 222 -25.19 -3.28 4.14
C VAL A 222 -24.40 -2.58 3.03
N GLY A 223 -23.94 -3.31 2.02
CA GLY A 223 -23.24 -2.74 0.86
C GLY A 223 -21.78 -2.37 1.10
N VAL A 224 -21.13 -2.95 2.11
CA VAL A 224 -19.69 -2.82 2.39
C VAL A 224 -18.96 -4.09 1.96
N SER A 225 -17.89 -3.92 1.17
CA SER A 225 -17.05 -5.01 0.69
C SER A 225 -15.94 -5.29 1.70
N CYS A 226 -16.04 -6.39 2.43
CA CYS A 226 -15.05 -6.78 3.43
C CYS A 226 -13.94 -7.64 2.81
N SER A 227 -12.67 -7.28 3.04
CA SER A 227 -11.50 -8.07 2.65
C SER A 227 -10.64 -8.38 3.86
N LEU A 228 -10.39 -9.66 4.09
CA LEU A 228 -9.39 -10.10 5.07
C LEU A 228 -7.99 -9.71 4.57
N ILE A 229 -7.20 -9.06 5.44
CA ILE A 229 -5.83 -8.66 5.16
C ILE A 229 -4.89 -9.06 6.31
N GLU A 230 -3.61 -9.23 5.98
CA GLU A 230 -2.54 -9.57 6.93
C GLU A 230 -1.51 -8.40 7.00
N LYS A 231 -0.52 -8.51 7.88
CA LYS A 231 0.50 -7.46 8.12
C LYS A 231 1.24 -7.02 6.85
N GLU A 232 1.35 -7.90 5.87
CA GLU A 232 1.94 -7.69 4.55
C GLU A 232 1.21 -6.60 3.75
N ALA A 233 -0.08 -6.37 4.02
CA ALA A 233 -0.90 -5.40 3.31
C ALA A 233 -0.69 -3.94 3.73
N TYR A 234 0.26 -3.66 4.63
CA TYR A 234 0.48 -2.32 5.21
C TYR A 234 0.59 -1.22 4.15
N GLY A 235 1.33 -1.47 3.07
CA GLY A 235 1.54 -0.53 1.96
C GLY A 235 0.28 -0.19 1.18
N ARG A 236 -0.71 -1.08 1.22
CA ARG A 236 -1.96 -1.00 0.45
C ARG A 236 -3.14 -0.54 1.30
N ILE A 237 -2.92 -0.16 2.56
CA ILE A 237 -4.03 0.16 3.46
C ILE A 237 -4.87 1.33 2.96
N ALA A 238 -4.25 2.32 2.30
CA ALA A 238 -4.91 3.46 1.68
C ALA A 238 -5.85 3.09 0.52
N GLU A 239 -5.88 1.82 0.10
CA GLU A 239 -6.84 1.32 -0.90
C GLU A 239 -8.24 1.10 -0.35
N PHE A 240 -8.40 1.09 0.97
CA PHE A 240 -9.66 0.80 1.67
C PHE A 240 -10.28 2.08 2.24
N ASP A 241 -11.59 2.06 2.45
CA ASP A 241 -12.36 3.14 3.08
C ASP A 241 -12.29 3.06 4.61
N ALA A 242 -12.15 1.83 5.12
CA ALA A 242 -12.11 1.57 6.54
C ALA A 242 -11.15 0.42 6.88
N LEU A 243 -10.66 0.43 8.11
CA LEU A 243 -9.86 -0.63 8.71
C LEU A 243 -10.58 -1.15 9.96
N PHE A 244 -10.82 -2.46 10.02
CA PHE A 244 -11.29 -3.18 11.20
C PHE A 244 -10.22 -4.19 11.68
N ILE A 245 -9.70 -4.02 12.89
CA ILE A 245 -8.62 -4.82 13.45
C ILE A 245 -9.23 -5.98 14.25
N ARG A 246 -8.97 -7.19 13.78
CA ARG A 246 -9.27 -8.48 14.43
C ARG A 246 -7.98 -9.22 14.77
N GLU A 247 -7.03 -8.47 15.30
CA GLU A 247 -5.76 -8.95 15.84
C GLU A 247 -5.52 -8.24 17.18
N THR A 248 -4.76 -8.85 18.08
CA THR A 248 -4.48 -8.24 19.39
C THR A 248 -3.71 -6.91 19.22
N THR A 249 -4.24 -5.84 19.81
CA THR A 249 -3.70 -4.48 19.65
C THR A 249 -2.68 -4.12 20.73
N TYR A 250 -1.55 -3.53 20.33
CA TYR A 250 -0.49 -3.05 21.23
C TYR A 250 0.22 -1.83 20.64
N VAL A 251 0.66 -0.89 21.48
CA VAL A 251 1.31 0.37 21.04
C VAL A 251 2.60 0.13 20.24
N ASN A 252 3.40 -0.87 20.62
CA ASN A 252 4.66 -1.22 19.96
C ASN A 252 4.49 -2.39 18.98
N HIS A 253 3.41 -2.39 18.18
CA HIS A 253 3.07 -3.50 17.29
C HIS A 253 2.59 -3.00 15.92
N HIS A 254 2.55 -3.87 14.90
CA HIS A 254 2.09 -3.45 13.56
C HIS A 254 0.62 -3.03 13.57
N THR A 255 -0.22 -3.62 14.43
CA THR A 255 -1.63 -3.23 14.57
C THR A 255 -1.80 -1.74 14.89
N TYR A 256 -0.98 -1.17 15.78
CA TYR A 256 -0.97 0.27 16.04
C TYR A 256 -0.44 1.10 14.86
N ARG A 257 0.59 0.61 14.17
CA ARG A 257 1.12 1.26 12.95
C ARG A 257 0.06 1.30 11.85
N PHE A 258 -0.72 0.22 11.67
CA PHE A 258 -1.85 0.14 10.74
C PHE A 258 -2.92 1.16 11.09
N ALA A 259 -3.34 1.20 12.37
CA ALA A 259 -4.34 2.14 12.83
C ALA A 259 -3.91 3.60 12.58
N ARG A 260 -2.66 3.96 12.94
CA ARG A 260 -2.13 5.32 12.75
C ARG A 260 -2.06 5.71 11.29
N ARG A 261 -1.63 4.77 10.44
CA ARG A 261 -1.57 5.01 9.00
C ARG A 261 -2.97 5.18 8.42
N ALA A 262 -3.90 4.28 8.73
CA ALA A 262 -5.27 4.38 8.26
C ALA A 262 -5.95 5.70 8.69
N GLU A 263 -5.73 6.13 9.94
CA GLU A 263 -6.19 7.43 10.45
C GLU A 263 -5.58 8.61 9.65
N ALA A 264 -4.28 8.56 9.36
CA ALA A 264 -3.60 9.59 8.57
C ALA A 264 -4.07 9.63 7.11
N GLU A 265 -4.49 8.50 6.55
CA GLU A 265 -5.09 8.39 5.21
C GLU A 265 -6.59 8.76 5.21
N GLY A 266 -7.13 9.23 6.34
CA GLY A 266 -8.53 9.66 6.48
C GLY A 266 -9.55 8.51 6.47
N MET A 267 -9.10 7.28 6.71
CA MET A 267 -9.97 6.10 6.78
C MET A 267 -10.76 6.07 8.09
N VAL A 268 -11.90 5.39 8.09
CA VAL A 268 -12.58 5.00 9.35
C VAL A 268 -11.81 3.85 9.98
N VAL A 269 -11.39 3.98 11.25
CA VAL A 269 -10.54 2.97 11.91
C VAL A 269 -11.20 2.41 13.15
N ILE A 270 -11.22 1.08 13.26
CA ILE A 270 -11.68 0.32 14.41
C ILE A 270 -10.65 -0.79 14.63
N ASP A 271 -9.93 -0.92 15.73
CA ASP A 271 -9.80 0.01 16.84
C ASP A 271 -8.94 1.20 16.45
N ASP A 272 -9.38 2.42 16.79
CA ASP A 272 -8.64 3.64 16.48
C ASP A 272 -7.35 3.76 17.30
N PRO A 273 -6.34 4.52 16.82
CA PRO A 273 -5.07 4.66 17.53
C PRO A 273 -5.18 5.26 18.93
N GLY A 274 -6.16 6.14 19.16
CA GLY A 274 -6.42 6.74 20.46
C GLY A 274 -6.86 5.69 21.46
N SER A 275 -7.83 4.85 21.08
CA SER A 275 -8.32 3.73 21.87
C SER A 275 -7.23 2.71 22.16
N ILE A 276 -6.44 2.29 21.15
CA ILE A 276 -5.32 1.36 21.36
C ILE A 276 -4.36 1.90 22.41
N ARG A 277 -3.93 3.16 22.31
CA ARG A 277 -2.97 3.76 23.25
C ARG A 277 -3.51 3.86 24.67
N ARG A 278 -4.80 4.14 24.84
CA ARG A 278 -5.45 4.33 26.15
C ARG A 278 -5.80 2.99 26.80
N CYS A 279 -6.47 2.11 26.06
CA CYS A 279 -6.98 0.83 26.58
C CYS A 279 -5.89 -0.22 26.81
N THR A 280 -4.73 -0.09 26.16
CA THR A 280 -3.58 -0.96 26.44
C THR A 280 -2.76 -0.52 27.66
N ASN A 281 -3.04 0.66 28.22
CA ASN A 281 -2.34 1.19 29.39
C ASN A 281 -3.19 1.05 30.66
N LYS A 282 -2.83 0.07 31.51
CA LYS A 282 -3.57 -0.21 32.75
C LYS A 282 -3.58 0.96 33.75
N VAL A 283 -2.52 1.77 33.77
CA VAL A 283 -2.46 2.97 34.61
C VAL A 283 -3.47 4.01 34.11
N PHE A 284 -3.50 4.25 32.79
CA PHE A 284 -4.48 5.17 32.18
C PHE A 284 -5.92 4.75 32.47
N LEU A 285 -6.22 3.45 32.35
CA LEU A 285 -7.55 2.92 32.65
C LEU A 285 -7.93 3.08 34.12
N ALA A 286 -7.04 2.74 35.05
CA ALA A 286 -7.29 2.88 36.48
C ALA A 286 -7.55 4.34 36.87
N GLU A 287 -6.73 5.27 36.37
CA GLU A 287 -6.91 6.72 36.58
C GLU A 287 -8.23 7.25 36.02
N THR A 288 -8.67 6.74 34.86
CA THR A 288 -9.90 7.19 34.22
C THR A 288 -11.14 6.63 34.93
N MET A 289 -11.11 5.35 35.32
CA MET A 289 -12.22 4.69 36.02
C MET A 289 -12.44 5.27 37.42
N ALA A 290 -11.40 5.71 38.13
CA ALA A 290 -11.56 6.31 39.45
C ALA A 290 -12.21 7.71 39.43
N ARG A 291 -12.33 8.35 38.25
CA ARG A 291 -12.91 9.69 38.07
C ARG A 291 -14.41 9.67 37.72
N HIS A 292 -14.97 8.49 37.44
CA HIS A 292 -16.36 8.27 37.04
C HIS A 292 -17.02 7.25 37.97
#